data_AF-A0AA38PH78-F1
#
_entry.id   AF-A0AA38PH78-F1
#
_cell.length_a   1.000
_cell.length_b   1.000
_cell.length_c   1.000
_cell.angle_alpha   90.00
_cell.angle_beta   90.00
_cell.angle_gamma   90.00
#
_symmetry.space_group_name_H-M   'P 1'
#
loop_
_entity.id
_entity.type
_entity.pdbx_description
1 polymer ?
#
loop_
_entity_poly.entity_id
_entity_poly.type
_entity_poly.pdbx_seq_one_letter_code
_entity_poly.pdbx_strand_id
1 'polypeptide(L)'
;MSEEVATAPVPTPAPDAAEATPPSPVPPPTSTRPRIALGNGTRGGRGGKSMFGLVLGTLNKAKIESKEREASDAAKRRQLLEARLQAKLRNETAEVRRQEEAKRDKTLAVRKEEELGVKVSVYRLRRTRTPYLANFLCTSDVIPDEQTMEEETEQDDPQFHAKILAKAKPPRSHPPPLYYLPKILLPNQEAFLKKRKEQINAASSAEWSAFVAEREAGVKEIRELREKVVSAHAARNDEKEEKNGEDAHMDVDNTKNGSIDAKESTETATTEASSGEKDNAGSGAAAMEVDAKPTSTQTENDNDDAVEY
;
A
#
# COMPACT_ATOMS: atom_id res chain seq x y z
N MET A 1 56.82 -25.90 16.66
CA MET A 1 56.40 -25.55 15.29
C MET A 1 54.99 -24.97 15.45
N SER A 2 54.73 -23.76 15.93
CA SER A 2 55.39 -22.44 15.79
C SER A 2 55.33 -21.86 14.38
N GLU A 3 54.13 -21.49 13.94
CA GLU A 3 53.78 -20.44 12.94
C GLU A 3 52.34 -20.00 13.34
N GLU A 4 52.01 -18.85 13.93
CA GLU A 4 52.18 -17.42 13.61
C GLU A 4 51.65 -16.93 12.25
N VAL A 5 51.01 -15.76 12.30
CA VAL A 5 50.56 -14.85 11.21
C VAL A 5 49.14 -15.15 10.66
N ALA A 6 48.17 -14.23 10.53
CA ALA A 6 48.08 -12.80 10.78
C ALA A 6 46.63 -12.40 11.15
N THR A 7 46.55 -11.51 12.12
CA THR A 7 45.41 -10.70 12.52
C THR A 7 45.18 -9.58 11.51
N ALA A 8 43.95 -9.34 11.06
CA ALA A 8 43.58 -8.16 10.29
C ALA A 8 42.61 -7.28 11.11
N PRO A 9 43.03 -6.10 11.56
CA PRO A 9 42.12 -5.05 11.99
C PRO A 9 42.32 -3.79 11.15
N VAL A 10 41.29 -3.38 10.40
CA VAL A 10 41.21 -2.03 9.83
C VAL A 10 39.82 -1.45 10.09
N PRO A 11 39.66 -0.62 11.12
CA PRO A 11 38.58 0.34 11.25
C PRO A 11 39.05 1.73 10.80
N THR A 12 38.28 2.41 9.95
CA THR A 12 38.47 3.85 9.69
C THR A 12 37.13 4.51 9.37
N PRO A 13 36.48 5.17 10.32
CA PRO A 13 35.50 6.21 10.05
C PRO A 13 36.18 7.59 10.07
N ALA A 14 36.03 8.32 8.97
CA ALA A 14 36.43 9.73 8.87
C ALA A 14 35.45 10.61 9.68
N PRO A 15 35.93 11.51 10.55
CA PRO A 15 35.14 12.61 11.07
C PRO A 15 35.40 13.88 10.25
N ASP A 16 34.44 14.27 9.41
CA ASP A 16 34.51 15.57 8.76
C ASP A 16 33.99 16.64 9.73
N ALA A 17 34.89 17.56 10.04
CA ALA A 17 34.71 18.63 10.99
C ALA A 17 34.06 19.83 10.32
N ALA A 18 33.08 20.39 11.05
CA ALA A 18 32.83 21.81 11.21
C ALA A 18 33.35 22.78 10.13
N GLU A 19 32.43 23.36 9.36
CA GLU A 19 32.59 24.73 8.91
C GLU A 19 31.28 25.50 9.11
N ALA A 20 31.22 26.14 10.28
CA ALA A 20 30.24 27.16 10.61
C ALA A 20 30.88 28.52 10.35
N THR A 21 30.37 29.25 9.36
CA THR A 21 30.53 30.71 9.31
C THR A 21 29.40 31.34 8.49
N PRO A 22 28.53 32.13 9.13
CA PRO A 22 28.00 33.32 8.48
C PRO A 22 28.39 34.56 9.29
N PRO A 23 29.17 35.49 8.73
CA PRO A 23 29.27 36.83 9.27
C PRO A 23 28.63 37.84 8.31
N SER A 24 27.52 38.45 8.73
CA SER A 24 27.54 39.89 9.05
C SER A 24 26.11 40.44 9.17
N PRO A 25 25.69 40.81 10.40
CA PRO A 25 24.53 41.66 10.62
C PRO A 25 24.96 43.14 10.64
N VAL A 26 24.38 43.97 9.76
CA VAL A 26 24.52 45.43 9.82
C VAL A 26 23.17 46.06 10.19
N PRO A 27 23.00 46.56 11.43
CA PRO A 27 21.95 47.52 11.78
C PRO A 27 22.39 49.00 11.64
N PRO A 28 21.45 49.97 11.67
CA PRO A 28 21.48 51.28 10.95
C PRO A 28 21.80 52.49 11.88
N PRO A 29 21.37 53.74 11.61
CA PRO A 29 21.58 54.70 10.49
C PRO A 29 22.33 55.98 10.96
N THR A 30 23.00 56.71 10.06
CA THR A 30 23.59 58.02 10.41
C THR A 30 23.30 59.15 9.42
N SER A 31 23.04 60.33 10.00
CA SER A 31 23.13 61.69 9.42
C SER A 31 21.86 62.23 8.72
N THR A 32 21.12 63.16 9.37
CA THR A 32 21.10 64.64 9.18
C THR A 32 20.73 65.12 7.75
N ARG A 33 19.80 66.02 7.44
CA ARG A 33 18.88 66.98 8.13
C ARG A 33 17.71 67.24 7.16
N PRO A 34 16.50 67.63 7.63
CA PRO A 34 15.44 68.12 6.75
C PRO A 34 15.84 69.47 6.17
N ARG A 35 16.06 69.54 4.86
CA ARG A 35 16.27 70.79 4.13
C ARG A 35 14.93 71.51 4.05
N ILE A 36 14.73 72.46 4.96
CA ILE A 36 13.66 73.45 4.89
C ILE A 36 13.85 74.23 3.57
N ALA A 37 12.97 73.96 2.60
CA ALA A 37 12.83 74.79 1.40
C ALA A 37 12.06 76.05 1.77
N LEU A 38 12.77 77.04 2.33
CA LEU A 38 12.30 78.41 2.40
C LEU A 38 12.69 79.11 1.10
N GLY A 39 11.76 79.14 0.16
CA GLY A 39 11.96 79.72 -1.17
C GLY A 39 10.63 80.13 -1.81
N ASN A 40 10.01 81.17 -1.22
CA ASN A 40 9.17 82.19 -1.85
C ASN A 40 8.15 81.77 -2.92
N GLY A 41 6.90 81.70 -2.48
CA GLY A 41 5.71 81.86 -3.32
C GLY A 41 4.63 82.65 -2.57
N THR A 42 4.85 83.96 -2.43
CA THR A 42 3.83 85.01 -2.39
C THR A 42 2.63 84.86 -1.44
N ARG A 43 2.69 85.68 -0.37
CA ARG A 43 1.64 86.60 0.09
C ARG A 43 0.17 86.20 -0.14
N GLY A 44 -0.55 86.20 0.98
CA GLY A 44 -1.83 86.90 1.06
C GLY A 44 -3.04 86.04 0.75
N GLY A 45 -3.60 85.43 1.80
CA GLY A 45 -4.85 84.68 1.67
C GLY A 45 -5.48 84.30 3.00
N ARG A 46 -5.49 85.20 3.99
CA ARG A 46 -6.53 85.20 5.02
C ARG A 46 -7.84 85.56 4.32
N GLY A 47 -8.45 84.60 3.63
CA GLY A 47 -9.59 84.86 2.75
C GLY A 47 -10.21 83.58 2.25
N GLY A 48 -11.19 83.09 3.00
CA GLY A 48 -12.12 82.06 2.56
C GLY A 48 -11.53 80.67 2.47
N LYS A 49 -11.91 79.80 3.42
CA LYS A 49 -12.15 78.40 3.08
C LYS A 49 -13.22 78.40 2.00
N SER A 50 -12.82 78.55 0.73
CA SER A 50 -13.71 78.30 -0.39
C SER A 50 -14.22 76.88 -0.16
N MET A 51 -15.54 76.71 0.02
CA MET A 51 -16.14 75.40 0.25
C MET A 51 -15.67 74.38 -0.81
N PHE A 52 -15.29 74.86 -1.99
CA PHE A 52 -14.71 74.08 -3.06
C PHE A 52 -13.35 73.44 -2.72
N GLY A 53 -12.45 74.12 -2.00
CA GLY A 53 -11.14 73.57 -1.61
C GLY A 53 -11.24 72.53 -0.50
N LEU A 54 -12.22 72.68 0.40
CA LEU A 54 -12.53 71.67 1.40
C LEU A 54 -13.17 70.44 0.74
N VAL A 55 -14.07 70.63 -0.23
CA VAL A 55 -14.68 69.55 -1.03
C VAL A 55 -13.63 68.85 -1.91
N LEU A 56 -12.68 69.56 -2.52
CA LEU A 56 -11.62 68.94 -3.32
C LEU A 56 -10.62 68.17 -2.44
N GLY A 57 -10.32 68.70 -1.25
CA GLY A 57 -9.48 68.04 -0.25
C GLY A 57 -10.13 66.79 0.33
N THR A 58 -11.43 66.82 0.63
CA THR A 58 -12.18 65.64 1.07
C THR A 58 -12.37 64.63 -0.06
N LEU A 59 -12.54 65.06 -1.31
CA LEU A 59 -12.61 64.17 -2.48
C LEU A 59 -11.28 63.45 -2.72
N ASN A 60 -10.15 64.16 -2.64
CA ASN A 60 -8.83 63.56 -2.78
C ASN A 60 -8.50 62.64 -1.61
N LYS A 61 -8.89 63.00 -0.38
CA LYS A 61 -8.75 62.13 0.79
C LYS A 61 -9.60 60.87 0.68
N ALA A 62 -10.86 60.99 0.24
CA ALA A 62 -11.74 59.86 -0.04
C ALA A 62 -11.20 58.95 -1.17
N LYS A 63 -10.57 59.54 -2.20
CA LYS A 63 -9.93 58.78 -3.27
C LYS A 63 -8.68 58.02 -2.81
N ILE A 64 -7.88 58.60 -1.92
CA ILE A 64 -6.71 57.92 -1.33
C ILE A 64 -7.17 56.81 -0.39
N GLU A 65 -8.15 57.07 0.47
CA GLU A 65 -8.71 56.06 1.37
C GLU A 65 -9.41 54.92 0.61
N SER A 66 -10.07 55.21 -0.52
CA SER A 66 -10.60 54.18 -1.44
C SER A 66 -9.49 53.35 -2.05
N LYS A 67 -8.39 53.96 -2.51
CA LYS A 67 -7.24 53.23 -3.06
C LYS A 67 -6.52 52.37 -2.01
N GLU A 68 -6.39 52.85 -0.77
CA GLU A 68 -5.81 52.07 0.33
C GLU A 68 -6.72 50.92 0.77
N ARG A 69 -8.04 51.13 0.78
CA ARG A 69 -9.03 50.05 0.97
C ARG A 69 -9.01 49.06 -0.18
N GLU A 70 -9.02 49.52 -1.43
CA GLU A 70 -8.92 48.66 -2.61
C GLU A 70 -7.59 47.89 -2.63
N ALA A 71 -6.48 48.50 -2.24
CA ALA A 71 -5.19 47.82 -2.13
C ALA A 71 -5.18 46.77 -1.01
N SER A 72 -5.75 47.08 0.15
CA SER A 72 -5.84 46.13 1.27
C SER A 72 -6.85 45.01 1.03
N ASP A 73 -7.97 45.29 0.37
CA ASP A 73 -8.96 44.29 -0.01
C ASP A 73 -8.49 43.45 -1.21
N ALA A 74 -7.74 44.02 -2.16
CA ALA A 74 -7.04 43.24 -3.19
C ALA A 74 -5.97 42.34 -2.59
N ALA A 75 -5.20 42.82 -1.60
CA ALA A 75 -4.22 41.99 -0.90
C ALA A 75 -4.88 40.84 -0.12
N LYS A 76 -5.98 41.10 0.60
CA LYS A 76 -6.78 40.05 1.26
C LYS A 76 -7.33 39.04 0.25
N ARG A 77 -7.85 39.49 -0.90
CA ARG A 77 -8.33 38.60 -1.97
C ARG A 77 -7.19 37.73 -2.51
N ARG A 78 -5.98 38.28 -2.70
CA ARG A 78 -4.80 37.50 -3.09
C ARG A 78 -4.42 36.46 -2.03
N GLN A 79 -4.38 36.84 -0.76
CA GLN A 79 -4.10 35.92 0.35
C GLN A 79 -5.13 34.79 0.43
N LEU A 80 -6.42 35.08 0.24
CA LEU A 80 -7.47 34.06 0.20
C LEU A 80 -7.32 33.12 -1.00
N LEU A 81 -6.99 33.64 -2.17
CA LEU A 81 -6.74 32.81 -3.36
C LEU A 81 -5.49 31.94 -3.19
N GLU A 82 -4.41 32.49 -2.64
CA GLU A 82 -3.18 31.75 -2.36
C GLU A 82 -3.42 30.66 -1.30
N ALA A 83 -4.14 30.97 -0.22
CA ALA A 83 -4.52 29.99 0.79
C ALA A 83 -5.39 28.87 0.19
N ARG A 84 -6.34 29.21 -0.70
CA ARG A 84 -7.14 28.21 -1.43
C ARG A 84 -6.28 27.35 -2.35
N LEU A 85 -5.34 27.94 -3.09
CA LEU A 85 -4.41 27.20 -3.95
C LEU A 85 -3.52 26.25 -3.13
N GLN A 86 -2.96 26.72 -2.02
CA GLN A 86 -2.18 25.88 -1.13
C GLN A 86 -3.02 24.75 -0.53
N ALA A 87 -4.28 25.01 -0.17
CA ALA A 87 -5.20 23.98 0.29
C ALA A 87 -5.51 22.94 -0.80
N LYS A 88 -5.77 23.38 -2.04
CA LYS A 88 -5.97 22.48 -3.19
C LYS A 88 -4.74 21.59 -3.43
N LEU A 89 -3.54 22.18 -3.46
CA LEU A 89 -2.29 21.42 -3.63
C LEU A 89 -2.07 20.41 -2.50
N ARG A 90 -2.35 20.78 -1.24
CA ARG A 90 -2.26 19.84 -0.11
C ARG A 90 -3.26 18.69 -0.24
N ASN A 91 -4.50 18.98 -0.61
CA ASN A 91 -5.56 17.99 -0.79
C ASN A 91 -5.24 17.04 -1.96
N GLU A 92 -4.80 17.57 -3.10
CA GLU A 92 -4.36 16.76 -4.26
C GLU A 92 -3.18 15.87 -3.90
N THR A 93 -2.18 16.40 -3.19
CA THR A 93 -1.03 15.59 -2.75
C THR A 93 -1.45 14.50 -1.77
N ALA A 94 -2.36 14.79 -0.84
CA ALA A 94 -2.90 13.80 0.09
C ALA A 94 -3.70 12.71 -0.64
N GLU A 95 -4.51 13.10 -1.63
CA GLU A 95 -5.30 12.18 -2.45
C GLU A 95 -4.40 11.26 -3.30
N VAL A 96 -3.34 11.78 -3.90
CA VAL A 96 -2.34 10.96 -4.62
C VAL A 96 -1.71 9.94 -3.67
N ARG A 97 -1.31 10.36 -2.46
CA ARG A 97 -0.75 9.42 -1.46
C ARG A 97 -1.76 8.34 -1.07
N ARG A 98 -3.02 8.71 -0.81
CA ARG A 98 -4.10 7.76 -0.48
C ARG A 98 -4.33 6.76 -1.60
N GLN A 99 -4.30 7.21 -2.85
CA GLN A 99 -4.44 6.33 -4.03
C GLN A 99 -3.25 5.38 -4.18
N GLU A 100 -2.02 5.86 -3.95
CA GLU A 100 -0.84 4.99 -3.97
C GLU A 100 -0.88 3.96 -2.85
N GLU A 101 -1.27 4.33 -1.63
CA GLU A 101 -1.45 3.41 -0.51
C GLU A 101 -2.52 2.36 -0.82
N ALA A 102 -3.68 2.74 -1.36
CA ALA A 102 -4.72 1.80 -1.76
C ALA A 102 -4.24 0.84 -2.86
N LYS A 103 -3.44 1.32 -3.83
CA LYS A 103 -2.83 0.45 -4.85
C LYS A 103 -1.81 -0.51 -4.21
N ARG A 104 -0.96 -0.03 -3.30
CA ARG A 104 0.00 -0.87 -2.55
C ARG A 104 -0.74 -1.95 -1.77
N ASP A 105 -1.75 -1.59 -1.00
CA ASP A 105 -2.57 -2.52 -0.21
C ASP A 105 -3.25 -3.57 -1.09
N LYS A 106 -3.76 -3.17 -2.28
CA LYS A 106 -4.32 -4.11 -3.27
C LYS A 106 -3.28 -5.12 -3.74
N THR A 107 -2.09 -4.67 -4.15
CA THR A 107 -1.02 -5.57 -4.61
C THR A 107 -0.51 -6.48 -3.49
N LEU A 108 -0.46 -5.97 -2.26
CA LEU A 108 -0.03 -6.71 -1.09
C LEU A 108 -1.05 -7.79 -0.72
N ALA A 109 -2.35 -7.50 -0.79
CA ALA A 109 -3.41 -8.49 -0.59
C ALA A 109 -3.31 -9.66 -1.58
N VAL A 110 -3.08 -9.36 -2.86
CA VAL A 110 -2.90 -10.39 -3.91
C VAL A 110 -1.66 -11.25 -3.63
N ARG A 111 -0.52 -10.61 -3.31
CA ARG A 111 0.71 -11.33 -2.99
C ARG A 111 0.53 -12.27 -1.80
N LYS A 112 -0.12 -11.79 -0.74
CA LYS A 112 -0.39 -12.61 0.46
C LYS A 112 -1.32 -13.79 0.16
N GLU A 113 -2.30 -13.61 -0.72
CA GLU A 113 -3.19 -14.67 -1.15
C GLU A 113 -2.46 -15.76 -1.95
N GLU A 114 -1.59 -15.36 -2.88
CA GLU A 114 -0.74 -16.29 -3.64
C GLU A 114 0.22 -17.06 -2.72
N GLU A 115 0.90 -16.36 -1.81
CA GLU A 115 1.79 -16.97 -0.81
C GLU A 115 1.02 -17.97 0.07
N LEU A 116 -0.19 -17.60 0.52
CA LEU A 116 -1.04 -18.48 1.30
C LEU A 116 -1.47 -19.71 0.48
N GLY A 117 -1.81 -19.54 -0.79
CA GLY A 117 -2.14 -20.63 -1.71
C GLY A 117 -1.00 -21.62 -1.89
N VAL A 118 0.23 -21.13 -2.10
CA VAL A 118 1.44 -21.96 -2.18
C VAL A 118 1.65 -22.71 -0.86
N LYS A 119 1.55 -22.03 0.29
CA LYS A 119 1.66 -22.68 1.61
C LYS A 119 0.63 -23.81 1.75
N VAL A 120 -0.65 -23.57 1.44
CA VAL A 120 -1.70 -24.60 1.50
C VAL A 120 -1.32 -25.84 0.70
N SER A 121 -0.80 -25.65 -0.53
CA SER A 121 -0.39 -26.78 -1.38
C SER A 121 0.74 -27.61 -0.75
N VAL A 122 1.75 -26.94 -0.17
CA VAL A 122 2.89 -27.57 0.49
C VAL A 122 2.48 -28.32 1.73
N TYR A 123 1.68 -27.71 2.62
CA TYR A 123 1.21 -28.37 3.84
C TYR A 123 0.28 -29.55 3.54
N ARG A 124 -0.58 -29.44 2.51
CA ARG A 124 -1.42 -30.56 2.06
C ARG A 124 -0.57 -31.72 1.57
N LEU A 125 0.46 -31.45 0.75
CA LEU A 125 1.39 -32.49 0.28
C LEU A 125 2.14 -33.14 1.44
N ARG A 126 2.64 -32.36 2.40
CA ARG A 126 3.33 -32.90 3.58
C ARG A 126 2.42 -33.78 4.43
N ARG A 127 1.19 -33.33 4.68
CA ARG A 127 0.19 -34.04 5.46
C ARG A 127 -0.17 -35.41 4.88
N THR A 128 -0.19 -35.55 3.56
CA THR A 128 -0.51 -36.84 2.92
C THR A 128 0.74 -37.70 2.72
N ARG A 129 1.83 -37.10 2.22
CA ARG A 129 3.02 -37.83 1.80
C ARG A 129 3.90 -38.26 2.96
N THR A 130 4.08 -37.44 3.99
CA THR A 130 5.03 -37.74 5.08
C THR A 130 4.56 -38.92 5.94
N PRO A 131 3.29 -38.97 6.39
CA PRO A 131 2.74 -40.15 7.07
C PRO A 131 2.78 -41.41 6.19
N TYR A 132 2.58 -41.27 4.88
CA TYR A 132 2.65 -42.40 3.96
C TYR A 132 4.07 -42.98 3.89
N LEU A 133 5.09 -42.13 3.74
CA LEU A 133 6.50 -42.54 3.68
C LEU A 133 7.01 -43.10 5.01
N ALA A 134 6.41 -42.72 6.14
CA ALA A 134 6.73 -43.29 7.46
C ALA A 134 6.49 -44.81 7.55
N ASN A 135 5.76 -45.40 6.60
CA ASN A 135 5.56 -46.84 6.51
C ASN A 135 6.75 -47.60 5.92
N PHE A 136 7.73 -46.91 5.36
CA PHE A 136 8.88 -47.50 4.68
C PHE A 136 10.17 -47.22 5.47
N LEU A 137 11.12 -48.13 5.34
CA LEU A 137 12.51 -47.89 5.74
C LEU A 137 13.21 -47.08 4.64
N CYS A 138 14.15 -46.24 5.04
CA CYS A 138 15.01 -45.47 4.15
C CYS A 138 16.44 -45.97 4.27
N THR A 139 17.20 -45.96 3.17
CA THR A 139 18.62 -46.35 3.19
C THR A 139 19.51 -45.42 4.04
N SER A 140 19.01 -44.25 4.42
CA SER A 140 19.69 -43.31 5.32
C SER A 140 19.28 -43.48 6.80
N ASP A 141 18.42 -44.44 7.11
CA ASP A 141 17.96 -44.65 8.49
C ASP A 141 19.02 -45.32 9.35
N VAL A 142 19.20 -44.79 10.56
CA VAL A 142 19.97 -45.44 11.63
C VAL A 142 18.95 -46.09 12.55
N ILE A 143 18.93 -47.43 12.60
CA ILE A 143 18.01 -48.21 13.44
C ILE A 143 18.79 -48.65 14.68
N PRO A 144 18.50 -48.09 15.87
CA PRO A 144 19.11 -48.52 17.11
C PRO A 144 18.70 -49.95 17.47
N ASP A 145 19.54 -50.65 18.22
CA ASP A 145 19.16 -51.91 18.86
C ASP A 145 18.15 -51.66 20.00
N GLU A 146 17.37 -52.69 20.36
CA GLU A 146 16.20 -52.57 21.26
C GLU A 146 16.54 -51.91 22.61
N GLN A 147 17.77 -52.06 23.10
CA GLN A 147 18.22 -51.49 24.38
C GLN A 147 18.38 -49.96 24.36
N THR A 148 18.50 -49.33 23.18
CA THR A 148 18.76 -47.89 23.04
C THR A 148 17.51 -47.11 22.57
N MET A 149 16.40 -47.79 22.28
CA MET A 149 15.17 -47.17 21.75
C MET A 149 14.40 -46.32 22.77
N GLU A 150 14.63 -46.51 24.07
CA GLU A 150 13.84 -45.92 25.15
C GLU A 150 14.25 -44.49 25.54
N GLU A 151 15.44 -44.01 25.12
CA GLU A 151 16.01 -42.77 25.68
C GLU A 151 15.62 -41.46 24.96
N GLU A 152 15.05 -41.52 23.75
CA GLU A 152 14.75 -40.30 22.96
C GLU A 152 13.33 -39.73 23.16
N THR A 153 12.90 -39.50 24.39
CA THR A 153 11.66 -38.74 24.72
C THR A 153 11.97 -37.36 25.27
N GLU A 154 12.63 -36.50 24.48
CA GLU A 154 12.76 -35.08 24.78
C GLU A 154 11.53 -34.32 24.26
N GLN A 155 10.42 -34.42 25.00
CA GLN A 155 9.12 -33.87 24.60
C GLN A 155 8.96 -32.36 24.92
N ASP A 156 9.89 -31.78 25.68
CA ASP A 156 9.80 -30.42 26.22
C ASP A 156 10.30 -29.32 25.25
N ASP A 157 10.82 -29.69 24.09
CA ASP A 157 11.28 -28.72 23.10
C ASP A 157 10.12 -28.14 22.28
N PRO A 158 9.94 -26.81 22.19
CA PRO A 158 8.89 -26.21 21.36
C PRO A 158 9.06 -26.50 19.86
N GLN A 159 10.26 -26.94 19.46
CA GLN A 159 10.59 -27.33 18.09
C GLN A 159 10.60 -28.85 17.88
N PHE A 160 10.17 -29.65 18.87
CA PHE A 160 10.21 -31.11 18.82
C PHE A 160 9.56 -31.69 17.56
N HIS A 161 8.31 -31.28 17.27
CA HIS A 161 7.60 -31.74 16.08
C HIS A 161 8.28 -31.30 14.77
N ALA A 162 8.86 -30.09 14.73
CA ALA A 162 9.60 -29.61 13.57
C ALA A 162 10.89 -30.41 13.34
N LYS A 163 11.61 -30.78 14.42
CA LYS A 163 12.80 -31.64 14.37
C LYS A 163 12.45 -33.03 13.86
N ILE A 164 11.33 -33.64 14.30
CA ILE A 164 10.86 -34.93 13.79
C ILE A 164 10.62 -34.88 12.28
N LEU A 165 9.89 -33.86 11.81
CA LEU A 165 9.59 -33.70 10.38
C LEU A 165 10.82 -33.38 9.54
N ALA A 166 11.83 -32.72 10.13
CA ALA A 166 13.12 -32.49 9.48
C ALA A 166 13.93 -33.79 9.36
N LYS A 167 14.00 -34.59 10.43
CA LYS A 167 14.66 -35.92 10.42
C LYS A 167 13.98 -36.90 9.45
N ALA A 168 12.66 -36.79 9.27
CA ALA A 168 11.91 -37.62 8.33
C ALA A 168 12.25 -37.34 6.85
N LYS A 169 12.88 -36.20 6.55
CA LYS A 169 13.32 -35.88 5.19
C LYS A 169 14.72 -36.46 4.98
N PRO A 170 14.89 -37.40 4.04
CA PRO A 170 16.18 -38.00 3.80
C PRO A 170 17.15 -36.93 3.26
N PRO A 171 18.44 -37.03 3.59
CA PRO A 171 19.45 -36.12 3.07
C PRO A 171 19.50 -36.20 1.55
N ARG A 172 19.78 -35.07 0.89
CA ARG A 172 20.00 -35.03 -0.56
C ARG A 172 21.39 -35.60 -0.86
N SER A 173 21.51 -36.93 -0.93
CA SER A 173 22.73 -37.63 -1.28
C SER A 173 22.72 -38.08 -2.75
N HIS A 174 23.91 -38.33 -3.29
CA HIS A 174 24.12 -39.03 -4.56
C HIS A 174 24.87 -40.34 -4.26
N PRO A 175 24.24 -41.52 -4.43
CA PRO A 175 22.91 -41.76 -4.99
C PRO A 175 21.75 -41.30 -4.07
N PRO A 176 20.55 -41.01 -4.65
CA PRO A 176 19.37 -40.66 -3.87
C PRO A 176 18.95 -41.79 -2.91
N PRO A 177 18.50 -41.45 -1.69
CA PRO A 177 18.01 -42.45 -0.75
C PRO A 177 16.77 -43.17 -1.29
N LEU A 178 16.68 -44.47 -1.00
CA LEU A 178 15.59 -45.31 -1.46
C LEU A 178 14.71 -45.68 -0.29
N TYR A 179 13.40 -45.56 -0.51
CA TYR A 179 12.39 -46.09 0.42
C TYR A 179 12.08 -47.54 0.03
N TYR A 180 12.16 -48.44 1.00
CA TYR A 180 11.89 -49.85 0.80
C TYR A 180 11.16 -50.44 2.00
N LEU A 181 10.46 -51.55 1.77
CA LEU A 181 9.82 -52.33 2.81
C LEU A 181 10.20 -53.79 2.62
N PRO A 182 11.07 -54.35 3.47
CA PRO A 182 11.40 -55.77 3.43
C PRO A 182 10.17 -56.65 3.61
N LYS A 183 10.14 -57.81 2.94
CA LYS A 183 9.05 -58.79 3.07
C LYS A 183 8.96 -59.38 4.48
N ILE A 184 10.11 -59.54 5.15
CA ILE A 184 10.23 -60.03 6.52
C ILE A 184 10.95 -58.93 7.29
N LEU A 185 10.28 -58.37 8.30
CA LEU A 185 10.85 -57.34 9.16
C LEU A 185 11.48 -57.99 10.40
N LEU A 186 12.59 -57.43 10.84
CA LEU A 186 13.16 -57.76 12.14
C LEU A 186 12.36 -57.04 13.25
N PRO A 187 12.30 -57.59 14.49
CA PRO A 187 11.57 -56.97 15.59
C PRO A 187 11.96 -55.51 15.86
N ASN A 188 13.26 -55.20 15.80
CA ASN A 188 13.78 -53.84 15.92
C ASN A 188 13.28 -52.90 14.80
N GLN A 189 13.17 -53.40 13.56
CA GLN A 189 12.61 -52.65 12.43
C GLN A 189 11.12 -52.39 12.60
N GLU A 190 10.36 -53.38 13.10
CA GLU A 190 8.93 -53.20 13.39
C GLU A 190 8.71 -52.16 14.49
N ALA A 191 9.47 -52.25 15.59
CA ALA A 191 9.41 -51.29 16.69
C ALA A 191 9.76 -49.87 16.20
N PHE A 192 10.82 -49.75 15.40
CA PHE A 192 11.22 -48.48 14.79
C PHE A 192 10.15 -47.88 13.89
N LEU A 193 9.56 -48.68 12.99
CA LEU A 193 8.49 -48.22 12.11
C LEU A 193 7.24 -47.81 12.90
N LYS A 194 6.86 -48.55 13.95
CA LYS A 194 5.73 -48.18 14.82
C LYS A 194 5.98 -46.83 15.51
N LYS A 195 7.13 -46.68 16.18
CA LYS A 195 7.54 -45.43 16.85
C LYS A 195 7.57 -44.26 15.88
N ARG A 196 8.19 -44.45 14.71
CA ARG A 196 8.25 -43.44 13.64
C ARG A 196 6.87 -43.04 13.15
N LYS A 197 5.97 -44.00 12.89
CA LYS A 197 4.61 -43.71 12.43
C LYS A 197 3.86 -42.86 13.44
N GLU A 198 3.93 -43.21 14.72
CA GLU A 198 3.28 -42.46 15.80
C GLU A 198 3.86 -41.04 15.90
N GLN A 199 5.19 -40.90 15.93
CA GLN A 199 5.87 -39.61 15.99
C GLN A 199 5.57 -38.72 14.78
N ILE A 200 5.64 -39.26 13.56
CA ILE A 200 5.36 -38.51 12.33
C ILE A 200 3.88 -38.16 12.23
N ASN A 201 2.97 -39.05 12.63
CA ASN A 201 1.54 -38.74 12.63
C ASN A 201 1.20 -37.63 13.63
N ALA A 202 1.75 -37.71 14.85
CA ALA A 202 1.59 -36.68 15.87
C ALA A 202 2.21 -35.34 15.43
N ALA A 203 3.43 -35.37 14.85
CA ALA A 203 4.08 -34.17 14.36
C ALA A 203 3.37 -33.56 13.15
N SER A 204 2.85 -34.38 12.23
CA SER A 204 2.10 -33.91 11.06
C SER A 204 0.74 -33.34 11.44
N SER A 205 0.06 -33.88 12.45
CA SER A 205 -1.21 -33.33 12.93
C SER A 205 -1.01 -32.02 13.68
N ALA A 206 0.05 -31.91 14.49
CA ALA A 206 0.45 -30.67 15.17
C ALA A 206 0.89 -29.58 14.18
N GLU A 207 1.69 -29.92 13.16
CA GLU A 207 2.06 -28.98 12.09
C GLU A 207 0.80 -28.51 11.34
N TRP A 208 -0.14 -29.41 11.07
CA TRP A 208 -1.39 -29.07 10.37
C TRP A 208 -2.30 -28.16 11.20
N SER A 209 -2.48 -28.41 12.50
CA SER A 209 -3.30 -27.55 13.35
C SER A 209 -2.71 -26.16 13.49
N ALA A 210 -1.38 -26.05 13.63
CA ALA A 210 -0.67 -24.77 13.63
C ALA A 210 -0.86 -24.03 12.29
N PHE A 211 -0.75 -24.74 11.16
CA PHE A 211 -0.97 -24.15 9.84
C PHE A 211 -2.43 -23.71 9.63
N VAL A 212 -3.42 -24.43 10.14
CA VAL A 212 -4.83 -24.01 10.06
C VAL A 212 -5.03 -22.68 10.79
N ALA A 213 -4.42 -22.50 11.97
CA ALA A 213 -4.45 -21.24 12.70
C ALA A 213 -3.75 -20.11 11.91
N GLU A 214 -2.57 -20.38 11.33
CA GLU A 214 -1.86 -19.43 10.46
C GLU A 214 -2.70 -19.05 9.24
N ARG A 215 -3.37 -20.02 8.61
CA ARG A 215 -4.25 -19.79 7.46
C ARG A 215 -5.42 -18.90 7.84
N GLU A 216 -6.06 -19.17 8.99
CA GLU A 216 -7.18 -18.35 9.45
C GLU A 216 -6.73 -16.90 9.71
N ALA A 217 -5.57 -16.71 10.33
CA ALA A 217 -4.98 -15.38 10.53
C ALA A 217 -4.65 -14.69 9.19
N GLY A 218 -4.05 -15.41 8.24
CA GLY A 218 -3.73 -14.89 6.90
C GLY A 218 -4.98 -14.50 6.10
N VAL A 219 -6.06 -15.28 6.18
CA VAL A 219 -7.34 -14.94 5.52
C VAL A 219 -7.97 -13.69 6.15
N LYS A 220 -7.88 -13.54 7.48
CA LYS A 220 -8.36 -12.32 8.17
C LYS A 220 -7.58 -11.10 7.70
N GLU A 221 -6.25 -11.19 7.64
CA GLU A 221 -5.41 -10.09 7.18
C GLU A 221 -5.68 -9.72 5.70
N ILE A 222 -5.82 -10.70 4.81
CA ILE A 222 -6.18 -10.45 3.40
C ILE A 222 -7.55 -9.76 3.31
N ARG A 223 -8.51 -10.17 4.14
CA ARG A 223 -9.84 -9.54 4.19
C ARG A 223 -9.75 -8.08 4.64
N GLU A 224 -8.99 -7.80 5.70
CA GLU A 224 -8.76 -6.44 6.21
C GLU A 224 -8.11 -5.54 5.15
N LEU A 225 -7.12 -6.04 4.42
CA LEU A 225 -6.49 -5.29 3.33
C LEU A 225 -7.47 -5.00 2.19
N ARG A 226 -8.31 -5.98 1.82
CA ARG A 226 -9.34 -5.79 0.80
C ARG A 226 -10.42 -4.80 1.25
N GLU A 227 -10.83 -4.85 2.52
CA GLU A 227 -11.78 -3.90 3.10
C GLU A 227 -11.20 -2.47 3.14
N LYS A 228 -9.92 -2.32 3.50
CA LYS A 228 -9.20 -1.04 3.45
C LYS A 228 -9.15 -0.48 2.02
N VAL A 229 -8.91 -1.32 1.02
CA VAL A 229 -8.95 -0.92 -0.39
C VAL A 229 -10.36 -0.49 -0.81
N VAL A 230 -11.39 -1.25 -0.43
CA VAL A 230 -12.79 -0.93 -0.77
C VAL A 230 -13.22 0.38 -0.12
N SER A 231 -12.95 0.58 1.17
CA SER A 231 -13.26 1.81 1.90
C SER A 231 -12.50 3.03 1.36
N ALA A 232 -11.22 2.88 1.00
CA ALA A 232 -10.46 3.94 0.33
C ALA A 232 -11.04 4.29 -1.04
N HIS A 233 -11.54 3.30 -1.78
CA HIS A 233 -12.16 3.52 -3.09
C HIS A 233 -13.57 4.12 -2.99
N ALA A 234 -14.34 3.76 -1.96
CA ALA A 234 -15.64 4.36 -1.66
C ALA A 234 -15.50 5.83 -1.29
N ALA A 235 -14.62 6.15 -0.33
CA ALA A 235 -14.38 7.53 0.07
C ALA A 235 -13.87 8.41 -1.07
N ARG A 236 -13.10 7.84 -2.01
CA ARG A 236 -12.70 8.55 -3.23
C ARG A 236 -13.89 8.86 -4.13
N ASN A 237 -14.88 7.97 -4.22
CA ASN A 237 -16.07 8.21 -5.02
C ASN A 237 -16.93 9.30 -4.36
N ASP A 238 -17.11 9.24 -3.04
CA ASP A 238 -17.86 10.26 -2.28
C ASP A 238 -17.22 11.65 -2.43
N GLU A 239 -15.89 11.77 -2.27
CA GLU A 239 -15.17 13.04 -2.45
C GLU A 239 -15.23 13.59 -3.88
N LYS A 240 -15.38 12.72 -4.89
CA LYS A 240 -15.55 13.14 -6.29
C LYS A 240 -16.97 13.65 -6.56
N GLU A 241 -17.97 13.02 -5.96
CA GLU A 241 -19.36 13.46 -6.07
C GLU A 241 -19.55 14.84 -5.43
N GLU A 242 -18.92 15.08 -4.26
CA GLU A 242 -18.93 16.40 -3.62
C GLU A 242 -18.26 17.48 -4.49
N LYS A 243 -17.07 17.20 -5.05
CA LYS A 243 -16.34 18.16 -5.90
C LYS A 243 -17.06 18.49 -7.21
N ASN A 244 -17.70 17.50 -7.83
CA ASN A 244 -18.50 17.71 -9.04
C ASN A 244 -19.78 18.51 -8.77
N GLY A 245 -20.35 18.44 -7.56
CA GLY A 245 -21.51 19.24 -7.16
C GLY A 245 -21.18 20.71 -6.90
N GLU A 246 -19.98 21.02 -6.42
CA GLU A 246 -19.57 22.41 -6.10
C GLU A 246 -19.06 23.19 -7.32
N ASP A 247 -18.33 22.57 -8.25
CA ASP A 247 -17.80 23.25 -9.45
C ASP A 247 -18.89 23.51 -10.51
N ALA A 248 -20.03 22.81 -10.47
CA ALA A 248 -21.14 23.02 -11.41
C ALA A 248 -21.95 24.32 -11.15
N HIS A 249 -21.72 25.02 -10.03
CA HIS A 249 -22.49 26.23 -9.66
C HIS A 249 -21.71 27.55 -9.85
N MET A 250 -20.41 27.54 -10.19
CA MET A 250 -19.58 28.76 -10.21
C MET A 250 -19.21 29.28 -11.62
N ASP A 251 -19.74 28.69 -12.69
CA ASP A 251 -19.38 29.04 -14.08
C ASP A 251 -20.54 29.63 -14.92
N VAL A 252 -21.41 30.43 -14.30
CA VAL A 252 -22.54 31.11 -14.99
C VAL A 252 -22.47 32.63 -14.82
N ASP A 253 -21.37 33.28 -15.20
CA ASP A 253 -21.41 34.76 -15.32
C ASP A 253 -20.39 35.41 -16.28
N ASN A 254 -19.87 34.71 -17.30
CA ASN A 254 -18.96 35.38 -18.25
C ASN A 254 -19.06 34.97 -19.73
N THR A 255 -20.27 34.65 -20.22
CA THR A 255 -20.46 34.40 -21.66
C THR A 255 -21.75 35.04 -22.17
N LYS A 256 -21.74 36.37 -22.28
CA LYS A 256 -22.69 37.12 -23.09
C LYS A 256 -21.92 38.01 -24.05
N ASN A 257 -21.54 37.47 -25.21
CA ASN A 257 -21.48 38.19 -26.50
C ASN A 257 -21.15 37.25 -27.68
N GLY A 258 -22.04 37.26 -28.69
CA GLY A 258 -21.87 36.64 -30.03
C GLY A 258 -22.68 35.35 -30.22
N SER A 259 -23.97 35.39 -30.59
CA SER A 259 -24.53 35.62 -31.95
C SER A 259 -23.97 34.60 -32.97
N ILE A 260 -24.64 33.45 -33.15
CA ILE A 260 -25.57 33.10 -34.26
C ILE A 260 -24.88 33.08 -35.63
N ASP A 261 -24.59 31.88 -36.15
CA ASP A 261 -25.23 31.36 -37.38
C ASP A 261 -24.88 29.89 -37.72
N ALA A 262 -25.85 29.25 -38.40
CA ALA A 262 -25.85 27.97 -39.14
C ALA A 262 -25.90 26.63 -38.34
N LYS A 263 -27.03 25.89 -38.32
CA LYS A 263 -27.54 24.89 -39.32
C LYS A 263 -26.57 23.71 -39.50
N GLU A 264 -26.95 22.43 -39.50
CA GLU A 264 -28.16 21.75 -39.98
C GLU A 264 -28.04 20.24 -39.59
N SER A 265 -29.16 19.59 -39.25
CA SER A 265 -29.48 18.14 -39.41
C SER A 265 -28.50 17.08 -38.83
N THR A 266 -28.93 15.98 -38.21
CA THR A 266 -29.85 14.97 -38.74
C THR A 266 -30.33 14.04 -37.63
N GLU A 267 -31.58 13.63 -37.77
CA GLU A 267 -32.35 12.66 -37.02
C GLU A 267 -31.66 11.30 -36.85
N THR A 268 -31.95 10.61 -35.74
CA THR A 268 -32.50 9.25 -35.81
C THR A 268 -33.06 8.84 -34.44
N ALA A 269 -34.39 8.79 -34.39
CA ALA A 269 -35.16 8.15 -33.33
C ALA A 269 -35.32 6.67 -33.68
N THR A 270 -35.04 5.79 -32.74
CA THR A 270 -35.65 4.45 -32.65
C THR A 270 -35.69 4.05 -31.18
N THR A 271 -36.85 4.28 -30.59
CA THR A 271 -37.36 3.64 -29.37
C THR A 271 -38.33 2.54 -29.79
N GLU A 272 -38.15 1.31 -29.31
CA GLU A 272 -39.26 0.44 -28.88
C GLU A 272 -38.79 -0.91 -28.29
N ALA A 273 -39.64 -1.45 -27.40
CA ALA A 273 -39.68 -2.77 -26.74
C ALA A 273 -38.64 -3.02 -25.63
N SER A 274 -38.95 -3.09 -24.32
CA SER A 274 -40.11 -3.59 -23.54
C SER A 274 -40.45 -5.07 -23.71
N SER A 275 -39.77 -5.91 -22.91
CA SER A 275 -40.28 -7.11 -22.23
C SER A 275 -39.19 -7.53 -21.24
N GLY A 276 -39.37 -7.63 -19.93
CA GLY A 276 -40.45 -8.32 -19.24
C GLY A 276 -39.94 -9.70 -18.81
N GLU A 277 -39.79 -9.89 -17.49
CA GLU A 277 -40.15 -11.12 -16.76
C GLU A 277 -39.05 -12.02 -16.14
N LYS A 278 -39.08 -12.03 -14.79
CA LYS A 278 -38.84 -13.12 -13.79
C LYS A 278 -37.49 -13.82 -13.69
N ASP A 279 -36.92 -13.75 -12.48
CA ASP A 279 -36.36 -14.91 -11.74
C ASP A 279 -36.41 -14.58 -10.23
N ASN A 280 -37.35 -15.14 -9.48
CA ASN A 280 -37.27 -16.41 -8.74
C ASN A 280 -36.45 -16.30 -7.44
N ALA A 281 -37.12 -15.79 -6.39
CA ALA A 281 -36.66 -15.89 -5.02
C ALA A 281 -37.36 -17.09 -4.35
N GLY A 282 -36.60 -18.10 -3.98
CA GLY A 282 -37.10 -19.30 -3.31
C GLY A 282 -35.99 -20.13 -2.68
N SER A 283 -35.77 -19.88 -1.38
CA SER A 283 -35.24 -20.73 -0.30
C SER A 283 -34.54 -22.07 -0.60
N GLY A 284 -33.51 -22.38 0.19
CA GLY A 284 -33.28 -23.76 0.62
C GLY A 284 -31.85 -24.09 1.00
N ALA A 285 -31.59 -24.17 2.30
CA ALA A 285 -30.41 -24.81 2.87
C ALA A 285 -30.40 -26.32 2.56
N ALA A 286 -29.28 -26.84 2.07
CA ALA A 286 -28.88 -28.23 2.27
C ALA A 286 -27.40 -28.41 1.90
N ALA A 287 -26.69 -29.11 2.79
CA ALA A 287 -25.32 -29.56 2.60
C ALA A 287 -25.17 -30.47 1.37
N MET A 288 -24.08 -30.33 0.62
CA MET A 288 -23.55 -31.44 -0.16
C MET A 288 -22.04 -31.29 -0.42
N GLU A 289 -21.30 -32.13 0.27
CA GLU A 289 -19.95 -32.62 -0.02
C GLU A 289 -19.99 -33.44 -1.31
N VAL A 290 -19.35 -32.98 -2.39
CA VAL A 290 -19.00 -33.83 -3.54
C VAL A 290 -17.68 -33.38 -4.17
N ASP A 291 -16.76 -34.34 -4.20
CA ASP A 291 -15.52 -34.42 -4.96
C ASP A 291 -15.73 -34.06 -6.44
N ALA A 292 -15.11 -32.98 -6.92
CA ALA A 292 -15.08 -32.63 -8.34
C ALA A 292 -13.64 -32.33 -8.78
N LYS A 293 -13.07 -33.35 -9.44
CA LYS A 293 -11.98 -33.37 -10.42
C LYS A 293 -11.59 -31.98 -10.98
N PRO A 294 -10.29 -31.62 -10.99
CA PRO A 294 -9.85 -30.38 -11.63
C PRO A 294 -9.96 -30.49 -13.15
N THR A 295 -10.87 -29.71 -13.73
CA THR A 295 -10.90 -29.41 -15.16
C THR A 295 -9.74 -28.46 -15.46
N SER A 296 -8.78 -28.98 -16.22
CA SER A 296 -7.67 -28.21 -16.79
C SER A 296 -8.22 -27.22 -17.81
N THR A 297 -8.26 -25.94 -17.47
CA THR A 297 -8.46 -24.86 -18.44
C THR A 297 -7.09 -24.32 -18.81
N GLN A 298 -6.60 -24.80 -19.96
CA GLN A 298 -5.49 -24.22 -20.71
C GLN A 298 -6.08 -23.03 -21.48
N THR A 299 -5.64 -21.81 -21.21
CA THR A 299 -5.85 -20.65 -22.10
C THR A 299 -4.49 -20.09 -22.47
N GLU A 300 -4.09 -20.48 -23.67
CA GLU A 300 -3.37 -19.75 -24.71
C GLU A 300 -2.47 -18.59 -24.26
N ASN A 301 -1.16 -18.81 -24.43
CA ASN A 301 -0.15 -17.77 -24.56
C ASN A 301 -0.24 -17.19 -25.98
N ASP A 302 -0.70 -15.96 -26.11
CA ASP A 302 -0.50 -15.16 -27.32
C ASP A 302 0.93 -14.61 -27.34
N ASN A 303 1.78 -15.31 -28.10
CA ASN A 303 3.01 -14.76 -28.67
C ASN A 303 2.67 -14.28 -30.08
N ASP A 304 2.69 -12.97 -30.33
CA ASP A 304 2.97 -12.41 -31.66
C ASP A 304 3.29 -10.91 -31.54
N ASP A 305 4.55 -10.59 -31.27
CA ASP A 305 5.14 -9.29 -31.61
C ASP A 305 6.54 -9.54 -32.20
N ALA A 306 6.53 -10.05 -33.42
CA ALA A 306 7.71 -10.24 -34.25
C ALA A 306 7.99 -8.94 -35.01
N VAL A 307 9.05 -8.24 -34.61
CA VAL A 307 9.58 -7.06 -35.28
C VAL A 307 10.27 -7.48 -36.58
N GLU A 308 9.71 -7.08 -37.73
CA GLU A 308 10.40 -7.12 -39.03
C GLU A 308 11.61 -6.16 -39.03
N TYR A 309 12.74 -6.65 -39.53
CA TYR A 309 13.91 -5.87 -39.93
C TYR A 309 13.88 -5.59 -41.44
#